data_AF-A0A5C7L369-F1
#
_entry.id   AF-A0A5C7L369-F1
#
_cell.length_a   1.000
_cell.length_b   1.000
_cell.length_c   1.000
_cell.angle_alpha   90.00
_cell.angle_beta   90.00
_cell.angle_gamma   90.00
#
_symmetry.space_group_name_H-M   'P 1'
#
loop_
_entity.id
_entity.type
_entity.pdbx_description
1 polymer ?
#
loop_
_entity_poly.entity_id
_entity_poly.type
_entity_poly.pdbx_seq_one_letter_code
_entity_poly.pdbx_strand_id
1 'polypeptide(L)'
;MSTQIRHFLLTQDGGIREFSADQAALIAVGASRLPEFAQHRLRYLQLTLDDEPNSGELKVQTAGACIRFDAEGRVTEAGPPGENEQISSFEHDAVVQWALRNIPTVAPTFH
;
A
#
# COMPACT_ATOMS: atom_id res chain seq x y z
N MET A 1 13.98 -14.03 -9.41
CA MET A 1 13.25 -13.46 -8.26
C MET A 1 12.85 -12.07 -8.65
N SER A 2 11.54 -11.84 -8.78
CA SER A 2 10.99 -10.50 -9.00
C SER A 2 10.28 -10.08 -7.73
N THR A 3 10.92 -9.19 -6.98
CA THR A 3 10.32 -8.52 -5.82
C THR A 3 9.67 -7.23 -6.30
N GLN A 4 8.36 -7.10 -6.12
CA GLN A 4 7.62 -5.89 -6.44
C GLN A 4 7.05 -5.28 -5.16
N ILE A 5 7.40 -4.02 -4.89
CA ILE A 5 6.87 -3.26 -3.76
C ILE A 5 5.81 -2.30 -4.28
N ARG A 6 4.62 -2.35 -3.67
CA ARG A 6 3.48 -1.48 -3.98
C ARG A 6 3.04 -0.75 -2.72
N HIS A 7 2.68 0.50 -2.90
CA HIS A 7 2.40 1.42 -1.82
C HIS A 7 0.95 1.87 -1.89
N PHE A 8 0.24 1.81 -0.77
CA PHE A 8 -1.19 2.11 -0.71
C PHE A 8 -1.49 3.11 0.39
N LEU A 9 -2.40 4.05 0.10
CA LEU A 9 -3.07 4.88 1.10
C LEU A 9 -4.55 4.50 1.18
N LEU A 10 -5.03 4.29 2.39
CA LEU A 10 -6.44 4.10 2.68
C LEU A 10 -7.05 5.46 3.02
N THR A 11 -7.99 5.91 2.19
CA THR A 11 -8.68 7.18 2.39
C THR A 11 -9.76 7.04 3.45
N GLN A 12 -10.17 8.15 4.07
CA GLN A 12 -11.22 8.14 5.10
C GLN A 12 -12.60 7.70 4.56
N ASP A 13 -12.80 7.80 3.24
CA ASP A 13 -14.01 7.36 2.54
C ASP A 13 -13.99 5.85 2.21
N GLY A 14 -12.95 5.12 2.61
CA GLY A 14 -12.78 3.70 2.31
C GLY A 14 -12.21 3.41 0.92
N GLY A 15 -11.69 4.44 0.24
CA GLY A 15 -10.99 4.29 -1.03
C GLY A 15 -9.55 3.80 -0.86
N ILE A 16 -9.03 3.11 -1.87
CA ILE A 16 -7.63 2.64 -1.93
C ILE A 16 -6.91 3.43 -3.03
N ARG A 17 -5.84 4.14 -2.66
CA ARG A 17 -4.97 4.84 -3.61
C ARG A 17 -3.65 4.10 -3.72
N GLU A 18 -3.26 3.73 -4.93
CA GLU A 18 -2.01 3.01 -5.22
C GLU A 18 -0.94 3.97 -5.74
N PHE A 19 0.30 3.77 -5.29
CA PHE A 19 1.49 4.49 -5.72
C PHE A 19 2.60 3.50 -6.07
N SER A 20 3.38 3.84 -7.10
CA SER A 20 4.63 3.14 -7.38
C SER A 20 5.68 3.47 -6.32
N ALA A 21 6.75 2.67 -6.24
CA ALA A 21 7.84 2.91 -5.29
C ALA A 21 8.50 4.29 -5.48
N ASP A 22 8.68 4.72 -6.72
CA ASP A 22 9.24 6.04 -7.05
C ASP A 22 8.32 7.18 -6.57
N GLN A 23 7.01 7.08 -6.85
CA GLN A 23 6.05 8.07 -6.36
C GLN A 23 5.97 8.10 -4.83
N ALA A 24 5.95 6.93 -4.19
CA ALA A 24 5.93 6.82 -2.74
C ALA A 24 7.18 7.44 -2.11
N ALA A 25 8.36 7.25 -2.70
CA ALA A 25 9.59 7.90 -2.26
C ALA A 25 9.50 9.42 -2.36
N LEU A 26 9.02 9.96 -3.49
CA LEU A 26 8.83 11.40 -3.68
C LEU A 26 7.82 12.01 -2.69
N ILE A 27 6.75 11.28 -2.38
CA ILE A 27 5.75 11.68 -1.38
C ILE A 27 6.36 11.65 0.03
N ALA A 28 7.09 10.59 0.38
CA ALA A 28 7.68 10.40 1.70
C ALA A 28 8.72 11.47 2.06
N VAL A 29 9.49 11.95 1.07
CA VAL A 29 10.44 13.06 1.27
C VAL A 29 9.77 14.45 1.15
N GLY A 30 8.46 14.50 0.93
CA GLY A 30 7.69 15.74 0.77
C GLY A 30 7.95 16.49 -0.54
N ALA A 31 8.65 15.88 -1.51
CA ALA A 31 8.92 16.47 -2.83
C ALA A 31 7.67 16.50 -3.72
N SER A 32 6.78 15.51 -3.57
CA SER A 32 5.45 15.51 -4.18
C SER A 32 4.39 15.85 -3.13
N ARG A 33 3.41 16.68 -3.52
CA ARG A 33 2.27 17.05 -2.66
C ARG A 33 1.00 16.35 -3.12
N LEU A 34 0.16 15.97 -2.16
CA LEU A 34 -1.16 15.37 -2.36
C LEU A 34 -2.22 16.25 -1.68
N PRO A 35 -2.66 17.34 -2.34
CA PRO A 35 -3.56 18.33 -1.74
C PRO A 35 -4.89 17.72 -1.29
N GLU A 36 -5.36 16.66 -1.95
CA GLU A 36 -6.58 15.93 -1.55
C GLU A 36 -6.49 15.29 -0.16
N PHE A 37 -5.29 15.13 0.40
CA PHE A 37 -5.07 14.57 1.74
C PHE A 37 -4.56 15.61 2.74
N ALA A 38 -4.58 16.90 2.38
CA ALA A 38 -4.10 17.97 3.24
C ALA A 38 -4.79 17.96 4.62
N GLN A 39 -4.00 18.13 5.67
CA GLN A 39 -4.41 18.08 7.08
C GLN A 39 -4.97 16.73 7.57
N HIS A 40 -4.92 15.68 6.73
CA HIS A 40 -5.37 14.35 7.13
C HIS A 40 -4.20 13.49 7.61
N ARG A 41 -4.53 12.57 8.52
CA ARG A 41 -3.70 11.44 8.88
C ARG A 41 -4.34 10.19 8.29
N LEU A 42 -3.61 9.51 7.42
CA LEU A 42 -4.10 8.37 6.66
C LEU A 42 -3.32 7.11 7.01
N ARG A 43 -4.00 5.98 6.88
CA ARG A 43 -3.40 4.65 6.99
C ARG A 43 -2.66 4.33 5.70
N TYR A 44 -1.46 3.81 5.84
CA TYR A 44 -0.57 3.44 4.76
C TYR A 44 -0.29 1.95 4.84
N LEU A 45 -0.32 1.26 3.70
CA LEU A 45 0.07 -0.14 3.57
C LEU A 45 1.14 -0.27 2.49
N GLN A 46 2.27 -0.87 2.86
CA GLN A 46 3.23 -1.38 1.89
C GLN A 46 2.96 -2.86 1.67
N LEU A 47 2.91 -3.28 0.41
CA LEU A 47 2.76 -4.67 0.02
C LEU A 47 3.98 -5.08 -0.81
N THR A 48 4.64 -6.14 -0.38
CA THR A 48 5.79 -6.75 -1.06
C THR A 48 5.33 -8.07 -1.64
N LEU A 49 5.43 -8.17 -2.97
CA LEU A 49 5.15 -9.37 -3.75
C LEU A 49 6.49 -9.98 -4.14
N ASP A 50 6.75 -11.19 -3.68
CA ASP A 50 7.91 -11.97 -4.10
C ASP A 50 7.44 -13.12 -4.98
N ASP A 51 7.72 -13.00 -6.28
CA ASP A 51 7.48 -14.05 -7.26
C ASP A 51 8.77 -14.86 -7.48
N GLU A 52 8.75 -16.10 -6.96
CA GLU A 52 9.83 -17.05 -7.14
C GLU A 52 9.51 -17.99 -8.32
N PRO A 53 10.25 -17.90 -9.45
CA PRO A 53 9.88 -18.52 -10.72
C PRO A 53 9.85 -20.06 -10.70
N ASN A 54 10.33 -20.70 -9.64
CA ASN A 54 10.39 -22.15 -9.49
C ASN A 54 9.55 -22.71 -8.32
N SER A 55 8.92 -21.86 -7.50
CA SER A 55 8.08 -22.32 -6.38
C SER A 55 6.63 -22.50 -6.79
N GLY A 56 6.17 -21.79 -7.84
CA GLY A 56 4.74 -21.70 -8.17
C GLY A 56 3.91 -20.95 -7.11
N GLU A 57 4.58 -20.31 -6.15
CA GLU A 57 3.98 -19.64 -5.00
C GLU A 57 4.36 -18.16 -5.04
N LEU A 58 3.35 -17.30 -4.94
CA LEU A 58 3.51 -15.87 -4.76
C LEU A 58 3.51 -15.55 -3.26
N LYS A 59 4.63 -15.06 -2.74
CA LYS A 59 4.72 -14.64 -1.34
C LYS A 59 4.25 -13.20 -1.21
N VAL A 60 3.31 -12.94 -0.31
CA VAL A 60 2.78 -11.61 -0.02
C VAL A 60 3.15 -11.21 1.40
N GLN A 61 3.85 -10.10 1.53
CA GLN A 61 4.17 -9.50 2.84
C GLN A 61 3.60 -8.08 2.91
N THR A 62 3.07 -7.71 4.06
CA THR A 62 2.45 -6.40 4.26
C THR A 62 3.01 -5.69 5.48
N ALA A 63 3.25 -4.38 5.38
CA ALA A 63 3.63 -3.53 6.49
C ALA A 63 2.71 -2.31 6.56
N GLY A 64 2.12 -2.07 7.73
CA GLY A 64 1.22 -0.94 8.00
C GLY A 64 1.93 0.22 8.69
N ALA A 65 1.59 1.46 8.31
CA ALA A 65 2.01 2.68 8.95
C ALA A 65 0.89 3.73 8.93
N CYS A 66 1.10 4.85 9.61
CA CYS A 66 0.28 6.05 9.48
C CYS A 66 1.12 7.21 8.96
N ILE A 67 0.55 7.97 8.03
CA ILE A 67 1.20 9.13 7.42
C ILE A 67 0.32 10.36 7.69
N ARG A 68 0.94 11.43 8.20
CA ARG A 68 0.28 12.73 8.42
C ARG A 68 0.71 13.72 7.34
N PHE A 69 -0.27 14.41 6.79
CA PHE A 69 -0.08 15.46 5.81
C PHE A 69 -0.27 16.85 6.43
N ASP A 70 0.50 17.84 5.97
CA ASP A 70 0.30 19.25 6.32
C ASP A 70 -0.85 19.90 5.54
N ALA A 71 -1.06 21.21 5.72
CA ALA A 71 -2.08 21.98 5.04
C ALA A 71 -1.89 22.10 3.51
N GLU A 72 -0.70 21.81 3.00
CA GLU A 72 -0.40 21.82 1.56
C GLU A 72 -0.43 20.40 0.95
N GLY A 73 -0.65 19.36 1.77
CA GLY A 73 -0.65 17.97 1.35
C GLY A 73 0.73 17.33 1.27
N ARG A 74 1.74 17.85 1.99
CA ARG A 74 3.06 17.21 2.11
C ARG A 74 3.13 16.31 3.33
N VAL A 75 3.87 15.22 3.22
CA VAL A 75 4.13 14.34 4.36
C VAL A 75 4.98 15.08 5.40
N THR A 76 4.50 15.11 6.64
CA THR A 76 5.22 15.69 7.78
C THR A 76 5.63 14.65 8.81
N GLU A 77 4.91 13.54 8.89
CA GLU A 77 5.18 12.46 9.84
C GLU A 77 4.80 11.13 9.21
N ALA A 78 5.67 10.14 9.36
CA ALA A 78 5.39 8.73 9.09
C ALA A 78 5.75 7.95 10.36
N GLY A 79 4.79 7.21 10.91
CA GLY A 79 4.96 6.50 12.17
C GLY A 79 4.14 5.23 12.23
N PRO A 80 4.34 4.41 13.26
CA PRO A 80 3.50 3.24 13.49
C PRO A 80 2.04 3.68 13.68
N PRO A 81 1.07 2.84 13.28
CA PRO A 81 -0.33 3.12 13.57
C PRO A 81 -0.54 3.09 15.10
N GLY A 82 -1.34 4.03 15.63
CA GLY A 82 -1.87 3.90 16.98
C GLY A 82 -2.85 2.73 17.11
N GLU A 83 -3.26 2.40 18.33
CA GLU A 83 -4.17 1.26 18.59
C GLU A 83 -5.47 1.31 17.78
N ASN A 84 -6.04 2.50 17.56
CA ASN A 84 -7.27 2.69 16.76
C ASN A 84 -7.01 2.92 15.27
N GLU A 85 -5.75 2.91 14.85
CA GLU A 85 -5.33 3.15 13.47
C GLU A 85 -4.75 1.88 12.83
N GLN A 86 -4.81 0.76 13.54
CA GLN A 86 -4.42 -0.54 13.02
C GLN A 86 -5.32 -0.90 11.83
N ILE A 87 -4.68 -1.38 10.77
CA ILE A 87 -5.37 -1.84 9.57
C ILE A 87 -6.12 -3.12 9.93
N SER A 88 -7.43 -3.13 9.71
CA SER A 88 -8.28 -4.30 9.94
C SER A 88 -7.93 -5.44 8.98
N SER A 89 -8.23 -6.68 9.36
CA SER A 89 -8.08 -7.84 8.47
C SER A 89 -8.86 -7.67 7.16
N PHE A 90 -10.00 -6.98 7.21
CA PHE A 90 -10.78 -6.65 6.01
C PHE A 90 -10.05 -5.69 5.08
N GLU A 91 -9.50 -4.60 5.62
CA GLU A 91 -8.74 -3.61 4.83
C GLU A 91 -7.47 -4.25 4.25
N HIS A 92 -6.82 -5.10 5.04
CA HIS A 92 -5.68 -5.90 4.60
C HIS A 92 -6.06 -6.78 3.41
N ASP A 93 -7.11 -7.59 3.53
CA ASP A 93 -7.57 -8.47 2.45
C ASP A 93 -7.98 -7.67 1.21
N ALA A 94 -8.70 -6.56 1.38
CA ALA A 94 -9.09 -5.69 0.27
C ALA A 94 -7.87 -5.15 -0.51
N VAL A 95 -6.80 -4.73 0.19
CA VAL A 95 -5.58 -4.26 -0.48
C VAL A 95 -4.81 -5.40 -1.14
N VAL A 96 -4.78 -6.59 -0.53
CA VAL A 96 -4.17 -7.78 -1.14
C VAL A 96 -4.91 -8.16 -2.41
N GLN A 97 -6.23 -8.30 -2.37
CA GLN A 97 -7.07 -8.59 -3.55
C GLN A 97 -6.90 -7.50 -4.62
N TRP A 98 -6.88 -6.22 -4.21
CA TRP A 98 -6.62 -5.11 -5.10
C TRP A 98 -5.25 -5.24 -5.77
N ALA A 99 -4.19 -5.59 -5.04
CA ALA A 99 -2.87 -5.79 -5.62
C ALA A 99 -2.86 -6.97 -6.60
N LEU A 100 -3.53 -8.07 -6.29
CA LEU A 100 -3.57 -9.25 -7.13
C LEU A 100 -4.44 -9.08 -8.40
N ARG A 101 -5.30 -8.06 -8.48
CA ARG A 101 -6.28 -7.85 -9.58
C ARG A 101 -5.72 -7.90 -11.01
N ASN A 102 -4.45 -7.54 -11.18
CA ASN A 102 -3.78 -7.46 -12.48
C ASN A 102 -2.69 -8.53 -12.66
N ILE A 103 -2.50 -9.41 -11.68
CA ILE A 103 -1.64 -10.56 -11.85
C ILE A 103 -2.47 -11.56 -12.67
N PRO A 104 -2.04 -11.92 -13.88
CA PRO A 104 -2.75 -12.92 -14.66
C PRO A 104 -2.83 -14.17 -13.80
N THR A 105 -4.04 -14.55 -13.40
CA THR A 105 -4.29 -15.87 -12.83
C THR A 105 -3.81 -16.84 -13.88
N VAL A 106 -2.67 -17.49 -13.63
CA VAL A 106 -2.41 -18.79 -14.25
C VAL A 106 -3.70 -19.57 -14.02
N ALA A 107 -4.40 -19.88 -15.11
CA ALA A 107 -5.64 -20.61 -15.03
C ALA A 107 -5.39 -21.86 -14.17
N PRO A 108 -6.25 -22.18 -13.19
CA PRO A 108 -6.07 -23.38 -12.40
C PRO A 108 -6.02 -24.56 -13.38
N THR A 109 -4.84 -25.15 -13.54
CA THR A 109 -4.65 -26.31 -14.40
C THR A 109 -5.05 -27.48 -13.54
N PHE A 110 -6.30 -27.92 -13.67
CA PHE A 110 -6.76 -29.17 -13.06
C PHE A 110 -6.11 -30.31 -13.84
N HIS A 111 -5.21 -31.06 -13.18
CA HIS A 111 -4.67 -32.34 -13.65
C HIS A 111 -5.52 -33.49 -13.13
#